data_AF-A0AAZ1XAB6-F1
#
_entry.id   AF-A0AAZ1XAB6-F1
#
_cell.length_a   1.000
_cell.length_b   1.000
_cell.length_c   1.000
_cell.angle_alpha   90.00
_cell.angle_beta   90.00
_cell.angle_gamma   90.00
#
_symmetry.space_group_name_H-M   'P 1'
#
loop_
_entity.id
_entity.type
_entity.pdbx_description
1 polymer ?
#
loop_
_entity_poly.entity_id
_entity_poly.type
_entity_poly.pdbx_seq_one_letter_code
_entity_poly.pdbx_strand_id
1 'polypeptide(L)'
;MKCGLSLAAVVALLALLLSSSQAQQQDTQCNTTVKADIMMLVDGSWSIGRHNFKTMRNFIARMVSVFDIGPDRVQIGLAQYSGDPKTEWHLNAHSTKESLLNAVANFPYKGGNTMTGMALNHILQYNFKPNVGLRPDSHKIGILITDGKSQDEVILTSQNLRDSGIELYSIGVKNADENELRSIASDPDDIHMYNVYDFKFLVDIIDELSVNLCNSVKGSGHTLEAPTNLVTSEVTESSFRATWTPPNGTVEKYHVTYMMTAGERIEELLVNGSVSTVVLENLNPLTEYVINVYAVIGKRSSEPLRGTETTRDG
;
A
#
# COMPACT_ATOMS: atom_id res chain seq x y z
N MET A 1 -21.98 -16.13 -60.06
CA MET A 1 -20.67 -16.60 -59.56
C MET A 1 -20.73 -16.61 -58.04
N LYS A 2 -20.85 -17.78 -57.40
CA LYS A 2 -20.81 -17.90 -55.95
C LYS A 2 -19.36 -18.22 -55.55
N CYS A 3 -18.68 -17.25 -54.96
CA CYS A 3 -17.32 -17.42 -54.44
C CYS A 3 -17.41 -18.26 -53.16
N GLY A 4 -17.18 -19.57 -53.26
CA GLY A 4 -17.06 -20.43 -52.09
C GLY A 4 -15.68 -20.25 -51.48
N LEU A 5 -15.59 -19.89 -50.20
CA LEU A 5 -14.32 -19.91 -49.49
C LEU A 5 -13.77 -21.34 -49.50
N SER A 6 -12.51 -21.49 -49.89
CA SER A 6 -11.77 -22.76 -49.78
C SER A 6 -11.79 -23.26 -48.34
N LEU A 7 -11.79 -24.58 -48.15
CA LEU A 7 -11.65 -25.20 -46.83
C LEU A 7 -10.41 -24.67 -46.09
N ALA A 8 -9.33 -24.38 -46.81
CA ALA A 8 -8.13 -23.75 -46.25
C ALA A 8 -8.39 -22.31 -45.74
N ALA A 9 -9.23 -21.55 -46.44
CA ALA A 9 -9.63 -20.20 -46.03
C ALA A 9 -10.59 -20.23 -44.83
N VAL A 10 -11.45 -21.25 -44.73
CA VAL A 10 -12.32 -21.46 -43.56
C VAL A 10 -11.50 -21.86 -42.32
N VAL A 11 -10.49 -22.72 -42.48
CA VAL A 11 -9.56 -23.10 -41.40
C VAL A 11 -8.69 -21.92 -40.97
N ALA A 12 -8.21 -21.11 -41.91
CA ALA A 12 -7.45 -19.89 -41.59
C ALA A 12 -8.33 -18.83 -40.87
N LEU A 13 -9.59 -18.65 -41.29
CA LEU A 13 -10.54 -17.78 -40.59
C LEU A 13 -10.85 -18.30 -39.17
N LEU A 14 -11.03 -19.61 -38.99
CA LEU A 14 -11.24 -20.21 -37.68
C LEU A 14 -10.00 -20.10 -36.78
N ALA A 15 -8.80 -20.26 -37.33
CA ALA A 15 -7.55 -20.04 -36.59
C ALA A 15 -7.36 -18.57 -36.20
N LEU A 16 -7.70 -17.63 -37.09
CA LEU A 16 -7.70 -16.20 -36.80
C LEU A 16 -8.78 -15.81 -35.76
N LEU A 17 -9.97 -16.43 -35.81
CA LEU A 17 -11.05 -16.25 -34.83
C LEU A 17 -10.75 -16.89 -33.46
N LEU A 18 -9.97 -17.98 -33.43
CA LEU A 18 -9.47 -18.58 -32.19
C LEU A 18 -8.31 -17.76 -31.60
N SER A 19 -7.46 -17.16 -32.45
CA SER A 19 -6.38 -16.25 -32.00
C SER A 19 -6.88 -14.88 -31.54
N SER A 20 -8.06 -14.44 -31.99
CA SER A 20 -8.67 -13.17 -31.56
C SER A 20 -9.52 -13.30 -30.28
N SER A 21 -9.68 -14.51 -29.74
CA SER A 21 -10.34 -14.75 -28.44
C SER A 21 -9.37 -14.73 -27.24
N GLN A 22 -8.07 -14.47 -27.46
CA GLN A 22 -7.06 -14.33 -26.41
C GLN A 22 -6.54 -12.89 -26.30
N ALA A 23 -7.41 -11.90 -26.49
CA ALA A 23 -7.13 -10.53 -26.07
C ALA A 23 -7.30 -10.44 -24.54
N GLN A 24 -6.16 -10.53 -23.84
CA GLN A 24 -5.91 -10.07 -22.46
C GLN A 24 -6.93 -10.50 -21.38
N GLN A 25 -6.78 -11.72 -20.86
CA GLN A 25 -6.87 -11.88 -19.41
C GLN A 25 -5.61 -11.25 -18.83
N GLN A 26 -5.72 -10.00 -18.39
CA GLN A 26 -4.66 -9.38 -17.61
C GLN A 26 -4.53 -10.18 -16.32
N ASP A 27 -3.41 -10.89 -16.19
CA ASP A 27 -3.07 -11.74 -15.05
C ASP A 27 -3.06 -10.86 -13.78
N THR A 28 -4.22 -10.76 -13.14
CA THR A 28 -4.51 -9.93 -11.97
C THR A 28 -4.08 -10.66 -10.70
N GLN A 29 -3.05 -11.49 -10.80
CA GLN A 29 -2.50 -12.18 -9.65
C GLN A 29 -1.35 -11.35 -9.07
N CYS A 30 -1.53 -10.90 -7.83
CA CYS A 30 -0.47 -10.20 -7.10
C CYS A 30 0.61 -11.20 -6.69
N ASN A 31 1.61 -11.39 -7.57
CA ASN A 31 2.76 -12.23 -7.28
C ASN A 31 3.88 -11.37 -6.67
N THR A 32 4.19 -11.63 -5.41
CA THR A 32 5.15 -10.88 -4.60
C THR A 32 5.91 -11.84 -3.70
N THR A 33 7.20 -11.57 -3.51
CA THR A 33 8.06 -12.30 -2.57
C THR A 33 8.02 -11.68 -1.18
N VAL A 34 7.37 -10.52 -1.03
CA VAL A 34 7.18 -9.84 0.25
C VAL A 34 5.95 -10.42 0.95
N LYS A 35 6.12 -10.72 2.24
CA LYS A 35 5.04 -11.23 3.08
C LYS A 35 4.11 -10.11 3.49
N ALA A 36 2.80 -10.36 3.47
CA ALA A 36 1.83 -9.43 4.03
C ALA A 36 0.78 -10.12 4.89
N ASP A 37 0.45 -9.48 5.99
CA ASP A 37 -0.56 -9.89 6.95
C ASP A 37 -1.70 -8.88 6.92
N ILE A 38 -2.82 -9.29 6.33
CA ILE A 38 -3.99 -8.45 6.14
C ILE A 38 -5.05 -8.84 7.16
N MET A 39 -5.54 -7.86 7.92
CA MET A 39 -6.66 -8.04 8.82
C MET A 39 -7.88 -7.28 8.27
N MET A 40 -8.89 -8.03 7.82
CA MET A 40 -10.15 -7.45 7.37
C MET A 40 -11.09 -7.26 8.56
N LEU A 41 -11.51 -6.02 8.78
CA LEU A 41 -12.49 -5.65 9.79
C LEU A 41 -13.81 -5.28 9.10
N VAL A 42 -14.79 -6.17 9.22
CA VAL A 42 -16.02 -6.12 8.43
C VAL A 42 -17.21 -5.79 9.32
N ASP A 43 -17.91 -4.72 8.99
CA ASP A 43 -19.15 -4.37 9.66
C ASP A 43 -20.23 -5.43 9.33
N GLY A 44 -20.84 -5.96 10.38
CA GLY A 44 -21.94 -6.92 10.36
C GLY A 44 -23.20 -6.38 11.04
N SER A 45 -23.34 -5.07 11.20
CA SER A 45 -24.44 -4.38 11.87
C SER A 45 -25.78 -4.49 11.13
N TRP A 46 -26.86 -4.03 11.79
CA TRP A 46 -28.22 -4.06 11.25
C TRP A 46 -28.46 -3.15 10.04
N SER A 47 -27.72 -2.04 9.90
CA SER A 47 -27.84 -1.12 8.76
C SER A 47 -27.49 -1.80 7.43
N ILE A 48 -26.54 -2.73 7.46
CA ILE A 48 -26.11 -3.49 6.30
C ILE A 48 -27.21 -4.44 5.86
N GLY A 49 -27.70 -5.27 6.78
CA GLY A 49 -28.69 -6.31 6.51
C GLY A 49 -28.16 -7.50 5.70
N ARG A 50 -28.86 -8.64 5.77
CA ARG A 50 -28.41 -9.95 5.23
C ARG A 50 -28.13 -9.94 3.73
N HIS A 51 -28.88 -9.16 2.95
CA HIS A 51 -28.70 -9.09 1.50
C HIS A 51 -27.38 -8.40 1.13
N ASN A 52 -27.13 -7.21 1.68
CA ASN A 52 -25.89 -6.47 1.40
C ASN A 52 -24.67 -7.17 1.99
N PHE A 53 -24.83 -7.88 3.12
CA PHE A 53 -23.77 -8.72 3.66
C PHE A 53 -23.36 -9.85 2.70
N LYS A 54 -24.29 -10.39 1.89
CA LYS A 54 -23.92 -11.33 0.81
C LYS A 54 -23.06 -10.64 -0.26
N THR A 55 -23.39 -9.41 -0.63
CA THR A 55 -22.59 -8.60 -1.57
C THR A 55 -21.20 -8.31 -0.99
N MET A 56 -21.12 -7.97 0.30
CA MET A 56 -19.87 -7.77 1.01
C MET A 56 -18.98 -9.03 1.00
N ARG A 57 -19.57 -10.21 1.26
CA ARG A 57 -18.84 -11.49 1.17
C ARG A 57 -18.31 -11.76 -0.24
N ASN A 58 -19.10 -11.45 -1.27
CA ASN A 58 -18.65 -11.59 -2.66
C ASN A 58 -17.49 -10.64 -2.98
N PHE A 59 -17.53 -9.40 -2.47
CA PHE A 59 -16.44 -8.44 -2.60
C PHE A 59 -15.16 -8.98 -1.94
N ILE A 60 -15.24 -9.44 -0.68
CA ILE A 60 -14.12 -10.05 0.03
C ILE A 60 -13.56 -11.26 -0.73
N ALA A 61 -14.42 -12.13 -1.26
CA ALA A 61 -13.99 -13.30 -2.03
C ALA A 61 -13.22 -12.91 -3.31
N ARG A 62 -13.64 -11.84 -3.99
CA ARG A 62 -12.92 -11.31 -5.16
C ARG A 62 -11.57 -10.72 -4.77
N MET A 63 -11.50 -9.94 -3.69
CA MET A 63 -10.24 -9.42 -3.15
C MET A 63 -9.25 -10.55 -2.81
N VAL A 64 -9.72 -11.59 -2.09
CA VAL A 64 -8.91 -12.77 -1.76
C VAL A 64 -8.39 -13.48 -3.02
N SER A 65 -9.16 -13.46 -4.11
CA SER A 65 -8.80 -14.17 -5.35
C SER A 65 -7.58 -13.55 -6.04
N VAL A 66 -7.33 -12.25 -5.86
CA VAL A 66 -6.18 -11.51 -6.43
C VAL A 66 -4.87 -11.91 -5.77
N PHE A 67 -4.87 -12.11 -4.46
CA PHE A 67 -3.64 -12.36 -3.72
C PHE A 67 -3.15 -13.79 -3.88
N ASP A 68 -1.84 -13.97 -3.77
CA ASP A 68 -1.26 -15.29 -3.56
C ASP A 68 -1.25 -15.63 -2.07
N ILE A 69 -2.20 -16.49 -1.67
CA ILE A 69 -2.42 -16.88 -0.27
C ILE A 69 -1.49 -18.03 0.11
N GLY A 70 -0.72 -17.84 1.17
CA GLY A 70 0.18 -18.85 1.71
C GLY A 70 0.97 -18.38 2.93
N PRO A 71 1.53 -19.32 3.71
CA PRO A 71 2.26 -19.01 4.94
C PRO A 71 3.53 -18.17 4.72
N ASP A 72 4.12 -18.27 3.52
CA ASP A 72 5.29 -17.48 3.09
C ASP A 72 4.94 -16.36 2.11
N ARG A 73 3.65 -16.13 1.85
CA ARG A 73 3.14 -15.06 0.96
C ARG A 73 2.12 -14.20 1.69
N VAL A 74 0.87 -14.11 1.26
CA VAL A 74 -0.18 -13.32 1.93
C VAL A 74 -0.97 -14.19 2.90
N GLN A 75 -1.18 -13.68 4.12
CA GLN A 75 -2.09 -14.23 5.12
C GLN A 75 -3.23 -13.24 5.36
N ILE A 76 -4.47 -13.74 5.48
CA ILE A 76 -5.65 -12.90 5.68
C ILE A 76 -6.47 -13.40 6.86
N GLY A 77 -6.55 -12.57 7.91
CA GLY A 77 -7.46 -12.73 9.03
C GLY A 77 -8.74 -11.93 8.80
N LEU A 78 -9.83 -12.33 9.47
CA LEU A 78 -11.09 -11.59 9.41
C LEU A 78 -11.74 -11.49 10.79
N ALA A 79 -12.12 -10.27 11.14
CA ALA A 79 -12.93 -9.95 12.30
C ALA A 79 -14.19 -9.26 11.82
N GLN A 80 -15.33 -9.73 12.28
CA GLN A 80 -16.61 -9.09 12.08
C GLN A 80 -16.95 -8.29 13.33
N TYR A 81 -17.56 -7.13 13.18
CA TYR A 81 -18.04 -6.35 14.33
C TYR A 81 -19.48 -5.90 14.18
N SER A 82 -20.12 -5.68 15.32
CA SER A 82 -21.37 -4.93 15.42
C SER A 82 -21.37 -4.16 16.75
N GLY A 83 -22.17 -4.58 17.73
CA GLY A 83 -22.06 -4.09 19.10
C GLY A 83 -20.82 -4.58 19.83
N ASP A 84 -20.24 -5.69 19.38
CA ASP A 84 -18.99 -6.28 19.86
C ASP A 84 -18.19 -6.84 18.67
N PRO A 85 -16.85 -6.82 18.73
CA PRO A 85 -16.01 -7.46 17.72
C PRO A 85 -15.86 -8.96 17.98
N LYS A 86 -15.82 -9.73 16.88
CA LYS A 86 -15.60 -11.17 16.88
C LYS A 86 -14.60 -11.54 15.79
N THR A 87 -13.51 -12.17 16.17
CA THR A 87 -12.60 -12.81 15.20
C THR A 87 -13.29 -14.03 14.60
N GLU A 88 -13.53 -14.04 13.30
CA GLU A 88 -14.03 -15.21 12.58
C GLU A 88 -12.87 -16.19 12.31
N TRP A 89 -11.69 -15.66 11.95
CA TRP A 89 -10.44 -16.43 11.90
C TRP A 89 -9.20 -15.54 12.01
N HIS A 90 -8.10 -16.14 12.47
CA HIS A 90 -6.79 -15.50 12.60
C HIS A 90 -5.94 -15.59 11.32
N LEU A 91 -4.81 -14.88 11.28
CA LEU A 91 -3.93 -14.79 10.10
C LEU A 91 -3.43 -16.16 9.63
N ASN A 92 -3.04 -17.03 10.56
CA ASN A 92 -2.51 -18.35 10.26
C ASN A 92 -3.58 -19.46 10.13
N ALA A 93 -4.87 -19.12 10.13
CA ALA A 93 -5.95 -20.12 10.11
C ALA A 93 -6.10 -20.81 8.74
N HIS A 94 -5.82 -20.10 7.65
CA HIS A 94 -5.99 -20.59 6.28
C HIS A 94 -4.71 -20.42 5.48
N SER A 95 -4.00 -21.52 5.24
CA SER A 95 -2.73 -21.56 4.50
C SER A 95 -2.90 -21.69 2.98
N THR A 96 -4.13 -21.87 2.49
CA THR A 96 -4.43 -21.99 1.06
C THR A 96 -5.58 -21.08 0.66
N LYS A 97 -5.52 -20.58 -0.59
CA LYS A 97 -6.58 -19.75 -1.19
C LYS A 97 -7.95 -20.44 -1.14
N GLU A 98 -8.00 -21.74 -1.44
CA GLU A 98 -9.22 -22.53 -1.42
C GLU A 98 -9.86 -22.58 -0.02
N SER A 99 -9.06 -22.86 1.03
CA SER A 99 -9.54 -22.91 2.40
C SER A 99 -10.08 -21.54 2.86
N LEU A 100 -9.37 -20.46 2.51
CA LEU A 100 -9.78 -19.10 2.84
C LEU A 100 -11.07 -18.69 2.11
N LEU A 101 -11.20 -18.98 0.81
CA LEU A 101 -12.42 -18.70 0.06
C LEU A 101 -13.63 -19.48 0.61
N ASN A 102 -13.41 -20.71 1.08
CA ASN A 102 -14.45 -21.48 1.76
C ASN A 102 -14.90 -20.81 3.07
N ALA A 103 -13.96 -20.32 3.89
CA ALA A 103 -14.28 -19.58 5.11
C ALA A 103 -15.08 -18.29 4.81
N VAL A 104 -14.65 -17.51 3.82
CA VAL A 104 -15.35 -16.31 3.34
C VAL A 104 -16.78 -16.62 2.88
N ALA A 105 -17.00 -17.75 2.20
CA ALA A 105 -18.32 -18.13 1.74
C ALA A 105 -19.29 -18.48 2.89
N ASN A 106 -18.78 -18.90 4.04
CA ASN A 106 -19.58 -19.55 5.09
C ASN A 106 -19.73 -18.74 6.38
N PHE A 107 -18.97 -17.66 6.61
CA PHE A 107 -19.10 -16.92 7.86
C PHE A 107 -20.47 -16.23 8.00
N PRO A 108 -21.08 -16.28 9.20
CA PRO A 108 -22.46 -15.84 9.41
C PRO A 108 -22.55 -14.32 9.57
N TYR A 109 -23.70 -13.77 9.18
CA TYR A 109 -24.07 -12.40 9.49
C TYR A 109 -24.40 -12.25 10.99
N LYS A 110 -23.77 -11.29 11.67
CA LYS A 110 -23.90 -11.09 13.12
C LYS A 110 -25.14 -10.27 13.52
N GLY A 111 -25.33 -9.09 12.96
CA GLY A 111 -26.33 -8.10 13.39
C GLY A 111 -25.94 -7.39 14.70
N GLY A 112 -26.51 -6.20 14.94
CA GLY A 112 -26.28 -5.37 16.14
C GLY A 112 -25.97 -3.90 15.80
N ASN A 113 -25.47 -3.17 16.80
CA ASN A 113 -25.00 -1.78 16.68
C ASN A 113 -23.69 -1.69 15.86
N THR A 114 -23.06 -0.51 15.81
CA THR A 114 -21.80 -0.26 15.10
C THR A 114 -20.78 0.39 16.04
N MET A 115 -19.87 -0.41 16.60
CA MET A 115 -18.81 0.02 17.52
C MET A 115 -17.43 -0.15 16.85
N THR A 116 -17.11 0.74 15.91
CA THR A 116 -15.91 0.69 15.07
C THR A 116 -14.64 0.88 15.90
N GLY A 117 -14.63 1.79 16.88
CA GLY A 117 -13.47 2.06 17.73
C GLY A 117 -13.07 0.85 18.56
N MET A 118 -14.04 0.18 19.18
CA MET A 118 -13.84 -1.09 19.87
C MET A 118 -13.27 -2.17 18.95
N ALA A 119 -13.77 -2.22 17.71
CA ALA A 119 -13.35 -3.19 16.72
C ALA A 119 -11.92 -2.95 16.22
N LEU A 120 -11.52 -1.69 16.01
CA LEU A 120 -10.14 -1.29 15.70
C LEU A 120 -9.19 -1.68 16.84
N ASN A 121 -9.62 -1.50 18.10
CA ASN A 121 -8.79 -1.86 19.25
C ASN A 121 -8.65 -3.38 19.35
N HIS A 122 -9.74 -4.10 19.06
CA HIS A 122 -9.74 -5.56 19.06
C HIS A 122 -8.72 -6.15 18.10
N ILE A 123 -8.65 -5.66 16.85
CA ILE A 123 -7.67 -6.19 15.89
C ILE A 123 -6.23 -5.91 16.32
N LEU A 124 -5.94 -4.78 16.96
CA LEU A 124 -4.63 -4.47 17.53
C LEU A 124 -4.27 -5.40 18.70
N GLN A 125 -5.24 -5.71 19.57
CA GLN A 125 -5.01 -6.51 20.78
C GLN A 125 -5.01 -8.01 20.54
N TYR A 126 -5.76 -8.51 19.55
CA TYR A 126 -5.99 -9.95 19.41
C TYR A 126 -5.65 -10.54 18.03
N ASN A 127 -5.55 -9.72 16.98
CA ASN A 127 -5.33 -10.23 15.62
C ASN A 127 -3.93 -9.92 15.07
N PHE A 128 -3.40 -8.73 15.35
CA PHE A 128 -2.01 -8.37 15.07
C PHE A 128 -1.08 -8.86 16.19
N LYS A 129 -1.05 -10.18 16.43
CA LYS A 129 -0.17 -10.81 17.43
C LYS A 129 0.63 -12.01 16.87
N PRO A 130 1.90 -12.19 17.27
CA PRO A 130 2.72 -13.29 16.74
C PRO A 130 2.15 -14.68 16.98
N ASN A 131 1.50 -14.90 18.12
CA ASN A 131 0.89 -16.19 18.48
C ASN A 131 -0.33 -16.57 17.63
N VAL A 132 -0.85 -15.65 16.82
CA VAL A 132 -1.99 -15.89 15.91
C VAL A 132 -1.63 -15.64 14.45
N GLY A 133 -0.33 -15.71 14.13
CA GLY A 133 0.16 -15.71 12.76
C GLY A 133 0.80 -14.40 12.29
N LEU A 134 0.85 -13.33 13.11
CA LEU A 134 1.55 -12.11 12.70
C LEU A 134 3.05 -12.39 12.52
N ARG A 135 3.57 -12.06 11.35
CA ARG A 135 4.97 -12.24 10.98
C ARG A 135 5.74 -10.93 11.21
N PRO A 136 6.96 -10.98 11.79
CA PRO A 136 7.73 -9.78 12.07
C PRO A 136 8.22 -9.07 10.80
N ASP A 137 8.49 -9.84 9.74
CA ASP A 137 9.00 -9.42 8.45
C ASP A 137 7.88 -9.10 7.43
N SER A 138 6.61 -9.20 7.83
CA SER A 138 5.50 -8.88 6.94
C SER A 138 5.12 -7.41 6.99
N HIS A 139 4.60 -6.93 5.86
CA HIS A 139 3.79 -5.74 5.82
C HIS A 139 2.46 -5.98 6.54
N LYS A 140 1.98 -5.01 7.32
CA LYS A 140 0.80 -5.16 8.18
C LYS A 140 -0.29 -4.23 7.68
N ILE A 141 -1.41 -4.79 7.26
CA ILE A 141 -2.49 -4.02 6.64
C ILE A 141 -3.79 -4.30 7.38
N GLY A 142 -4.49 -3.25 7.81
CA GLY A 142 -5.89 -3.33 8.26
C GLY A 142 -6.82 -2.78 7.19
N ILE A 143 -7.91 -3.49 6.89
CA ILE A 143 -8.94 -3.03 5.94
C ILE A 143 -10.26 -2.95 6.68
N LEU A 144 -10.77 -1.74 6.92
CA LEU A 144 -12.10 -1.50 7.47
C LEU A 144 -13.14 -1.44 6.35
N ILE A 145 -14.27 -2.10 6.53
CA ILE A 145 -15.44 -1.95 5.65
C ILE A 145 -16.69 -1.67 6.49
N THR A 146 -17.32 -0.51 6.27
CA THR A 146 -18.46 -0.02 7.06
C THR A 146 -19.49 0.72 6.20
N ASP A 147 -20.75 0.73 6.63
CA ASP A 147 -21.84 1.46 5.95
C ASP A 147 -22.37 2.68 6.72
N GLY A 148 -21.77 2.98 7.88
CA GLY A 148 -22.28 4.01 8.77
C GLY A 148 -21.22 4.60 9.70
N LYS A 149 -21.68 5.62 10.43
CA LYS A 149 -20.92 6.34 11.46
C LYS A 149 -20.80 5.48 12.72
N SER A 150 -19.61 5.43 13.34
CA SER A 150 -19.45 4.74 14.61
C SER A 150 -20.21 5.43 15.74
N GLN A 151 -20.56 4.65 16.76
CA GLN A 151 -21.19 5.12 18.00
C GLN A 151 -20.18 5.33 19.14
N ASP A 152 -18.91 5.02 18.90
CA ASP A 152 -17.78 5.17 19.82
C ASP A 152 -16.62 5.93 19.17
N GLU A 153 -15.58 6.21 19.96
CA GLU A 153 -14.44 6.98 19.47
C GLU A 153 -13.46 6.12 18.66
N VAL A 154 -13.08 6.62 17.47
CA VAL A 154 -12.25 5.91 16.49
C VAL A 154 -10.85 6.51 16.32
N ILE A 155 -10.65 7.79 16.63
CA ILE A 155 -9.41 8.52 16.26
C ILE A 155 -8.20 7.94 17.00
N LEU A 156 -8.27 7.86 18.34
CA LEU A 156 -7.16 7.38 19.16
C LEU A 156 -6.76 5.93 18.81
N THR A 157 -7.74 5.09 18.56
CA THR A 157 -7.50 3.68 18.26
C THR A 157 -6.88 3.49 16.88
N SER A 158 -7.36 4.24 15.88
CA SER A 158 -6.77 4.28 14.55
C SER A 158 -5.32 4.78 14.60
N GLN A 159 -5.05 5.81 15.40
CA GLN A 159 -3.70 6.30 15.61
C GLN A 159 -2.79 5.22 16.20
N ASN A 160 -3.23 4.49 17.23
CA ASN A 160 -2.44 3.41 17.84
C ASN A 160 -2.11 2.28 16.85
N LEU A 161 -3.03 1.96 15.93
CA LEU A 161 -2.78 1.01 14.85
C LEU A 161 -1.69 1.53 13.90
N ARG A 162 -1.81 2.77 13.42
CA ARG A 162 -0.81 3.40 12.53
C ARG A 162 0.57 3.51 13.19
N ASP A 163 0.61 3.93 14.45
CA ASP A 163 1.85 4.04 15.25
C ASP A 163 2.51 2.66 15.48
N SER A 164 1.73 1.58 15.39
CA SER A 164 2.23 0.19 15.43
C SER A 164 2.74 -0.31 14.07
N GLY A 165 2.84 0.57 13.07
CA GLY A 165 3.30 0.24 11.72
C GLY A 165 2.28 -0.54 10.90
N ILE A 166 0.99 -0.34 11.17
CA ILE A 166 -0.12 -0.96 10.42
C ILE A 166 -0.68 0.08 9.46
N GLU A 167 -0.67 -0.25 8.17
CA GLU A 167 -1.29 0.56 7.11
C GLU A 167 -2.80 0.30 7.10
N LEU A 168 -3.61 1.35 7.14
CA LEU A 168 -5.06 1.27 7.27
C LEU A 168 -5.76 1.74 6.00
N TYR A 169 -6.64 0.89 5.48
CA TYR A 169 -7.56 1.19 4.39
C TYR A 169 -8.98 1.27 4.95
N SER A 170 -9.73 2.28 4.53
CA SER A 170 -11.12 2.52 4.95
C SER A 170 -12.04 2.47 3.73
N ILE A 171 -13.03 1.58 3.75
CA ILE A 171 -14.03 1.41 2.69
C ILE A 171 -15.41 1.74 3.25
N GLY A 172 -15.91 2.91 2.86
CA GLY A 172 -17.25 3.37 3.13
C GLY A 172 -18.26 2.89 2.10
N VAL A 173 -19.46 2.55 2.55
CA VAL A 173 -20.59 2.21 1.69
C VAL A 173 -21.82 3.05 2.06
N LYS A 174 -22.58 3.51 1.06
CA LYS A 174 -23.81 4.31 1.25
C LYS A 174 -23.59 5.59 2.06
N ASN A 175 -23.92 5.54 3.35
CA ASN A 175 -24.02 6.69 4.25
C ASN A 175 -22.85 6.72 5.24
N ALA A 176 -21.74 6.05 4.92
CA ALA A 176 -20.54 6.09 5.73
C ALA A 176 -20.03 7.54 5.86
N ASP A 177 -19.62 7.91 7.07
CA ASP A 177 -19.14 9.25 7.37
C ASP A 177 -17.72 9.42 6.84
N GLU A 178 -17.56 10.21 5.78
CA GLU A 178 -16.27 10.39 5.10
C GLU A 178 -15.19 10.96 6.03
N ASN A 179 -15.55 11.86 6.94
CA ASN A 179 -14.57 12.44 7.88
C ASN A 179 -14.10 11.38 8.88
N GLU A 180 -15.01 10.50 9.30
CA GLU A 180 -14.66 9.37 10.15
C GLU A 180 -13.73 8.38 9.42
N LEU A 181 -14.07 7.99 8.19
CA LEU A 181 -13.23 7.09 7.37
C LEU A 181 -11.84 7.66 7.15
N ARG A 182 -11.76 8.97 6.86
CA ARG A 182 -10.51 9.72 6.70
C ARG A 182 -9.66 9.69 7.96
N SER A 183 -10.28 9.87 9.13
CA SER A 183 -9.55 9.80 10.42
C SER A 183 -9.01 8.40 10.75
N ILE A 184 -9.59 7.36 10.14
CA ILE A 184 -9.19 5.96 10.32
C ILE A 184 -8.10 5.56 9.33
N ALA A 185 -8.22 5.98 8.07
CA ALA A 185 -7.29 5.62 7.00
C ALA A 185 -5.85 6.09 7.28
N SER A 186 -4.88 5.53 6.56
CA SER A 186 -3.53 6.07 6.50
C SER A 186 -3.44 7.14 5.41
N ASP A 187 -2.49 8.07 5.55
CA ASP A 187 -2.20 9.03 4.48
C ASP A 187 -1.42 8.35 3.33
N PRO A 188 -1.62 8.78 2.07
CA PRO A 188 -2.60 9.77 1.63
C PRO A 188 -4.00 9.17 1.43
N ASP A 189 -5.03 9.99 1.63
CA ASP A 189 -6.44 9.55 1.58
C ASP A 189 -6.88 9.02 0.21
N ASP A 190 -6.29 9.52 -0.89
CA ASP A 190 -6.65 9.18 -2.27
C ASP A 190 -6.41 7.70 -2.62
N ILE A 191 -5.54 7.00 -1.88
CA ILE A 191 -5.26 5.57 -2.10
C ILE A 191 -5.71 4.68 -0.94
N HIS A 192 -6.00 5.25 0.24
CA HIS A 192 -6.38 4.49 1.43
C HIS A 192 -7.85 4.63 1.81
N MET A 193 -8.56 5.63 1.28
CA MET A 193 -9.98 5.86 1.56
C MET A 193 -10.82 5.68 0.30
N TYR A 194 -11.79 4.79 0.38
CA TYR A 194 -12.75 4.51 -0.69
C TYR A 194 -14.16 4.75 -0.18
N ASN A 195 -15.01 5.35 -1.01
CA ASN A 195 -16.42 5.47 -0.73
C ASN A 195 -17.23 5.04 -1.94
N VAL A 196 -18.18 4.13 -1.74
CA VAL A 196 -19.09 3.66 -2.80
C VAL A 196 -20.53 3.95 -2.43
N TYR A 197 -21.31 4.41 -3.41
CA TYR A 197 -22.69 4.83 -3.17
C TYR A 197 -23.61 3.68 -2.71
N ASP A 198 -23.30 2.45 -3.11
CA ASP A 198 -24.08 1.26 -2.76
C ASP A 198 -23.20 0.02 -2.80
N PHE A 199 -23.58 -1.02 -2.05
CA PHE A 199 -22.85 -2.29 -1.99
C PHE A 199 -22.63 -2.92 -3.37
N LYS A 200 -23.53 -2.71 -4.33
CA LYS A 200 -23.36 -3.23 -5.70
C LYS A 200 -22.12 -2.65 -6.41
N PHE A 201 -21.67 -1.46 -6.00
CA PHE A 201 -20.51 -0.76 -6.58
C PHE A 201 -19.20 -1.09 -5.85
N LEU A 202 -19.23 -1.92 -4.81
CA LEU A 202 -18.00 -2.46 -4.21
C LEU A 202 -17.13 -3.18 -5.24
N VAL A 203 -17.72 -3.70 -6.31
CA VAL A 203 -16.96 -4.35 -7.39
C VAL A 203 -16.14 -3.38 -8.23
N ASP A 204 -16.51 -2.09 -8.26
CA ASP A 204 -15.87 -1.09 -9.11
C ASP A 204 -14.53 -0.64 -8.53
N ILE A 205 -14.39 -0.69 -7.20
CA ILE A 205 -13.15 -0.34 -6.50
C ILE A 205 -12.17 -1.51 -6.40
N ILE A 206 -12.56 -2.73 -6.82
CA ILE A 206 -11.73 -3.93 -6.64
C ILE A 206 -10.40 -3.76 -7.35
N ASP A 207 -10.39 -3.29 -8.59
CA ASP A 207 -9.16 -3.21 -9.38
C ASP A 207 -8.19 -2.20 -8.76
N GLU A 208 -8.68 -1.00 -8.42
CA GLU A 208 -7.89 0.06 -7.80
C GLU A 208 -7.37 -0.33 -6.42
N LEU A 209 -8.25 -0.82 -5.54
CA LEU A 209 -7.88 -1.29 -4.21
C LEU A 209 -6.91 -2.46 -4.28
N SER A 210 -7.12 -3.40 -5.20
CA SER A 210 -6.23 -4.54 -5.39
C SER A 210 -4.85 -4.11 -5.90
N VAL A 211 -4.79 -3.12 -6.77
CA VAL A 211 -3.52 -2.53 -7.23
C VAL A 211 -2.81 -1.83 -6.09
N ASN A 212 -3.49 -0.98 -5.32
CA ASN A 212 -2.90 -0.25 -4.20
C ASN A 212 -2.44 -1.19 -3.08
N LEU A 213 -3.27 -2.18 -2.71
CA LEU A 213 -2.86 -3.22 -1.78
C LEU A 213 -1.71 -4.06 -2.34
N CYS A 214 -1.72 -4.44 -3.62
CA CYS A 214 -0.61 -5.21 -4.20
C CYS A 214 0.69 -4.40 -4.21
N ASN A 215 0.61 -3.10 -4.47
CA ASN A 215 1.72 -2.16 -4.40
C ASN A 215 2.24 -2.02 -2.97
N SER A 216 1.34 -1.88 -1.99
CA SER A 216 1.63 -1.92 -0.56
C SER A 216 2.34 -3.22 -0.17
N VAL A 217 1.82 -4.38 -0.61
CA VAL A 217 2.42 -5.70 -0.36
C VAL A 217 3.76 -5.88 -1.07
N LYS A 218 3.95 -5.40 -2.31
CA LYS A 218 5.24 -5.46 -3.02
C LYS A 218 6.31 -4.54 -2.39
N GLY A 219 5.96 -3.75 -1.38
CA GLY A 219 6.83 -2.72 -0.80
C GLY A 219 7.02 -1.52 -1.73
N SER A 220 6.19 -1.39 -2.76
CA SER A 220 6.27 -0.39 -3.81
C SER A 220 4.90 0.29 -3.97
N GLY A 221 4.53 1.12 -2.99
CA GLY A 221 3.30 1.92 -2.98
C GLY A 221 3.50 3.43 -2.94
N HIS A 222 4.69 3.89 -2.55
CA HIS A 222 5.31 5.11 -3.07
C HIS A 222 6.81 4.76 -3.13
N THR A 223 7.44 4.85 -4.30
CA THR A 223 8.86 5.22 -4.29
C THR A 223 8.93 6.47 -3.42
N LEU A 224 9.65 6.41 -2.30
CA LEU A 224 9.88 7.59 -1.48
C LEU A 224 10.29 8.69 -2.44
N GLU A 225 9.48 9.76 -2.52
CA GLU A 225 9.68 10.79 -3.53
C GLU A 225 11.11 11.31 -3.39
N ALA A 226 11.83 11.32 -4.51
CA ALA A 226 13.17 11.88 -4.50
C ALA A 226 13.06 13.38 -4.20
N PRO A 227 14.02 13.93 -3.45
CA PRO A 227 14.19 15.38 -3.40
C PRO A 227 14.30 15.95 -4.82
N THR A 228 13.98 17.22 -4.99
CA THR A 228 14.08 17.88 -6.30
C THR A 228 14.94 19.14 -6.24
N ASN A 229 15.32 19.66 -7.40
CA ASN A 229 15.96 20.98 -7.52
C ASN A 229 17.22 21.16 -6.66
N LEU A 230 18.26 20.38 -6.93
CA LEU A 230 19.56 20.53 -6.27
C LEU A 230 20.25 21.79 -6.79
N VAL A 231 20.56 22.71 -5.89
CA VAL A 231 21.25 23.97 -6.16
C VAL A 231 22.48 24.05 -5.28
N THR A 232 23.62 24.39 -5.89
CA THR A 232 24.88 24.65 -5.19
C THR A 232 25.14 26.15 -5.03
N SER A 233 25.79 26.53 -3.94
CA SER A 233 26.14 27.91 -3.62
C SER A 233 27.39 28.00 -2.74
N GLU A 234 27.88 29.21 -2.48
CA GLU A 234 29.02 29.45 -1.57
C GLU A 234 30.29 28.64 -1.95
N VAL A 235 30.53 28.47 -3.25
CA VAL A 235 31.64 27.66 -3.76
C VAL A 235 32.98 28.32 -3.44
N THR A 236 33.87 27.58 -2.80
CA THR A 236 35.27 27.94 -2.49
C THR A 236 36.23 26.95 -3.16
N GLU A 237 37.53 27.07 -2.88
CA GLU A 237 38.55 26.10 -3.28
C GLU A 237 38.38 24.72 -2.59
N SER A 238 37.69 24.64 -1.45
CA SER A 238 37.62 23.42 -0.63
C SER A 238 36.24 23.11 -0.06
N SER A 239 35.20 23.85 -0.47
CA SER A 239 33.84 23.65 0.01
C SER A 239 32.78 24.19 -0.94
N PHE A 240 31.56 23.68 -0.82
CA PHE A 240 30.36 24.34 -1.33
C PHE A 240 29.13 23.90 -0.54
N ARG A 241 28.07 24.71 -0.57
CA ARG A 241 26.77 24.39 0.00
C ARG A 241 25.91 23.70 -1.05
N ALA A 242 25.28 22.59 -0.68
CA ALA A 242 24.23 21.92 -1.45
C ALA A 242 22.87 22.17 -0.79
N THR A 243 21.88 22.57 -1.57
CA THR A 243 20.50 22.82 -1.11
C THR A 243 19.51 22.17 -2.06
N TRP A 244 18.45 21.57 -1.54
CA TRP A 244 17.42 20.88 -2.34
C TRP A 244 16.02 21.25 -1.86
N THR A 245 15.04 20.97 -2.72
CA THR A 245 13.62 20.99 -2.39
C THR A 245 13.21 19.64 -1.79
N PRO A 246 12.67 19.60 -0.55
CA PRO A 246 12.11 18.39 0.04
C PRO A 246 10.99 17.77 -0.82
N PRO A 247 10.84 16.43 -0.81
CA PRO A 247 9.67 15.77 -1.37
C PRO A 247 8.41 16.07 -0.55
N ASN A 248 7.23 15.75 -1.09
CA ASN A 248 6.00 15.81 -0.32
C ASN A 248 5.95 14.64 0.67
N GLY A 249 5.58 14.92 1.93
CA GLY A 249 5.48 13.93 2.99
C GLY A 249 6.59 14.02 4.04
N THR A 250 6.64 13.04 4.93
CA THR A 250 7.56 13.04 6.07
C THR A 250 8.91 12.46 5.68
N VAL A 251 10.00 13.21 5.85
CA VAL A 251 11.38 12.70 5.70
C VAL A 251 12.05 12.67 7.07
N GLU A 252 12.61 11.53 7.48
CA GLU A 252 13.32 11.44 8.77
C GLU A 252 14.74 12.00 8.66
N LYS A 253 15.42 11.68 7.55
CA LYS A 253 16.79 12.12 7.26
C LYS A 253 17.05 12.11 5.75
N TYR A 254 18.05 12.87 5.33
CA TYR A 254 18.65 12.74 4.01
C TYR A 254 19.99 12.03 4.12
N HIS A 255 20.26 11.11 3.20
CA HIS A 255 21.58 10.54 2.99
C HIS A 255 22.19 11.26 1.79
N VAL A 256 23.35 11.89 1.99
CA VAL A 256 24.04 12.66 0.96
C VAL A 256 25.36 11.97 0.68
N THR A 257 25.60 11.64 -0.59
CA THR A 257 26.88 11.06 -1.05
C THR A 257 27.54 12.00 -2.02
N TYR A 258 28.86 12.11 -1.96
CA TYR A 258 29.62 12.87 -2.95
C TYR A 258 30.95 12.20 -3.29
N MET A 259 31.38 12.35 -4.53
CA MET A 259 32.60 11.73 -5.06
C MET A 259 33.21 12.60 -6.14
N MET A 260 34.53 12.59 -6.26
CA MET A 260 35.22 13.21 -7.40
C MET A 260 34.80 12.48 -8.68
N THR A 261 34.51 13.19 -9.77
CA THR A 261 34.14 12.56 -11.05
C THR A 261 35.24 11.61 -11.55
N ALA A 262 36.51 11.93 -11.26
CA ALA A 262 37.68 11.13 -11.61
C ALA A 262 38.10 10.11 -10.53
N GLY A 263 37.44 10.07 -9.37
CA GLY A 263 37.82 9.26 -8.23
C GLY A 263 36.83 8.13 -7.93
N GLU A 264 37.30 7.07 -7.27
CA GLU A 264 36.48 5.92 -6.87
C GLU A 264 35.99 6.01 -5.41
N ARG A 265 36.39 7.06 -4.68
CA ARG A 265 36.06 7.22 -3.26
C ARG A 265 34.78 8.02 -3.09
N ILE A 266 33.79 7.39 -2.46
CA ILE A 266 32.51 7.99 -2.06
C ILE A 266 32.61 8.44 -0.61
N GLU A 267 32.29 9.70 -0.35
CA GLU A 267 32.08 10.25 0.98
C GLU A 267 30.57 10.34 1.27
N GLU A 268 30.17 10.15 2.52
CA GLU A 268 28.76 10.07 2.92
C GLU A 268 28.45 10.89 4.16
N LEU A 269 27.25 11.47 4.19
CA LEU A 269 26.75 12.31 5.27
C LEU A 269 25.27 12.00 5.54
N LEU A 270 24.87 12.10 6.81
CA LEU A 270 23.46 12.06 7.21
C LEU A 270 23.01 13.44 7.68
N VAL A 271 21.93 13.94 7.08
CA VAL A 271 21.35 15.25 7.35
C VAL A 271 19.97 15.04 7.95
N ASN A 272 19.59 15.79 8.98
CA ASN A 272 18.28 15.68 9.60
C ASN A 272 17.17 16.07 8.61
N GLY A 273 16.04 15.35 8.61
CA GLY A 273 14.94 15.59 7.66
C GLY A 273 14.27 16.97 7.76
N SER A 274 14.45 17.67 8.90
CA SER A 274 13.97 19.04 9.11
C SER A 274 14.76 20.13 8.36
N VAL A 275 15.92 19.78 7.77
CA VAL A 275 16.75 20.71 7.01
C VAL A 275 17.08 20.14 5.63
N SER A 276 17.04 20.99 4.60
CA SER A 276 17.27 20.60 3.21
C SER A 276 18.53 21.22 2.61
N THR A 277 19.56 21.38 3.46
CA THR A 277 20.86 21.96 3.07
C THR A 277 22.00 21.35 3.88
N VAL A 278 23.18 21.28 3.27
CA VAL A 278 24.44 20.85 3.90
C VAL A 278 25.63 21.56 3.25
N VAL A 279 26.71 21.79 4.00
CA VAL A 279 28.00 22.24 3.46
C VAL A 279 28.91 21.04 3.32
N LEU A 280 29.44 20.82 2.12
CA LEU A 280 30.46 19.82 1.86
C LEU A 280 31.82 20.48 2.03
N GLU A 281 32.66 19.95 2.91
CA GLU A 281 33.96 20.52 3.31
C GLU A 281 35.11 19.55 2.98
N ASN A 282 36.35 20.04 3.09
CA ASN A 282 37.58 19.27 2.84
C ASN A 282 37.67 18.74 1.41
N LEU A 283 37.22 19.54 0.44
CA LEU A 283 37.28 19.23 -0.98
C LEU A 283 38.62 19.69 -1.58
N ASN A 284 38.97 19.11 -2.73
CA ASN A 284 40.15 19.48 -3.48
C ASN A 284 39.85 20.69 -4.39
N PRO A 285 40.77 21.65 -4.55
CA PRO A 285 40.64 22.74 -5.52
C PRO A 285 40.51 22.25 -6.96
N LEU A 286 39.85 23.03 -7.80
CA LEU A 286 39.66 22.77 -9.24
C LEU A 286 39.18 21.32 -9.54
N THR A 287 38.31 20.77 -8.69
CA THR A 287 37.87 19.37 -8.77
C THR A 287 36.35 19.31 -8.91
N GLU A 288 35.88 18.56 -9.90
CA GLU A 288 34.45 18.31 -10.11
C GLU A 288 33.98 17.15 -9.21
N TYR A 289 32.86 17.39 -8.52
CA TYR A 289 32.19 16.43 -7.65
C TYR A 289 30.80 16.10 -8.19
N VAL A 290 30.44 14.83 -8.11
CA VAL A 290 29.06 14.34 -8.27
C VAL A 290 28.42 14.25 -6.89
N ILE A 291 27.23 14.81 -6.72
CA ILE A 291 26.44 14.79 -5.49
C ILE A 291 25.17 13.99 -5.74
N ASN A 292 24.84 13.08 -4.82
CA ASN A 292 23.53 12.43 -4.76
C ASN A 292 22.87 12.71 -3.41
N VAL A 293 21.60 13.07 -3.44
CA VAL A 293 20.77 13.27 -2.24
C VAL A 293 19.62 12.27 -2.27
N TYR A 294 19.50 11.48 -1.20
CA TYR A 294 18.43 10.53 -1.00
C TYR A 294 17.56 10.96 0.17
N ALA A 295 16.23 10.93 0.03
CA ALA A 295 15.33 10.99 1.16
C ALA A 295 15.27 9.61 1.85
N VAL A 296 15.18 9.58 3.17
CA VAL A 296 15.15 8.34 3.96
C VAL A 296 14.03 8.38 5.00
N ILE A 297 13.27 7.27 5.07
CA ILE A 297 12.24 7.01 6.10
C ILE A 297 12.43 5.58 6.61
N GLY A 298 12.71 5.41 7.90
CA GLY A 298 12.99 4.11 8.49
C GLY A 298 14.18 3.42 7.83
N LYS A 299 13.91 2.33 7.09
CA LYS A 299 14.92 1.56 6.33
C LYS A 299 14.83 1.75 4.80
N ARG A 300 13.99 2.67 4.33
CA ARG A 300 13.74 2.92 2.90
C ARG A 300 14.46 4.19 2.45
N SER A 301 14.92 4.20 1.20
CA SER A 301 15.57 5.33 0.55
C SER A 301 14.85 5.66 -0.76
N SER A 302 14.81 6.94 -1.15
CA SER A 302 14.33 7.37 -2.48
C SER A 302 15.32 6.99 -3.58
N GLU A 303 14.93 7.23 -4.83
CA GLU A 303 15.91 7.45 -5.92
C GLU A 303 16.76 8.70 -5.64
N PRO A 304 17.99 8.79 -6.17
CA PRO A 304 18.86 9.93 -5.93
C PRO A 304 18.45 11.16 -6.73
N LEU A 305 18.42 12.31 -6.07
CA LEU A 305 18.59 13.59 -6.74
C LEU A 305 20.08 13.81 -7.02
N ARG A 306 20.46 13.80 -8.30
CA ARG A 306 21.85 13.94 -8.74
C ARG A 306 22.15 15.36 -9.21
N GLY A 307 23.33 15.87 -8.86
CA GLY A 307 23.91 17.09 -9.43
C GLY A 307 25.42 17.07 -9.40
N THR A 308 26.04 18.15 -9.88
CA THR A 308 27.49 18.28 -10.01
C THR A 308 27.93 19.71 -9.66
N GLU A 309 29.13 19.85 -9.12
CA GLU A 309 29.75 21.16 -8.88
C GLU A 309 31.28 21.05 -8.95
N THR A 310 31.95 22.13 -9.36
CA THR A 310 33.41 22.24 -9.41
C THR A 310 33.89 23.29 -8.40
N THR A 311 34.82 22.91 -7.54
CA THR A 311 35.48 23.84 -6.61
C THR A 311 36.30 24.90 -7.36
N ARG A 312 36.49 26.06 -6.74
CA ARG A 312 37.23 27.18 -7.35
C ARG A 312 38.74 26.93 -7.36
N ASP A 313 39.41 27.75 -8.16
CA ASP A 313 40.86 27.96 -8.04
C ASP A 313 41.14 28.80 -6.78
N GLY A 314 42.24 28.48 -6.10
CA GLY A 314 42.63 29.06 -4.80
C GLY A 314 43.26 30.45 -4.87
#